data_AF-A0A183MG29-F1
#
_entry.id   AF-A0A183MG29-F1
#
_cell.length_a   1.000
_cell.length_b   1.000
_cell.length_c   1.000
_cell.angle_alpha   90.00
_cell.angle_beta   90.00
_cell.angle_gamma   90.00
#
_symmetry.space_group_name_H-M   'P 1'
#
loop_
_entity.id
_entity.type
_entity.pdbx_description
1 polymer ?
#
loop_
_entity_poly.entity_id
_entity_poly.type
_entity_poly.pdbx_seq_one_letter_code
_entity_poly.pdbx_strand_id
1 'polypeptide(L)'
;MSLRGKCALSTADFFETPLYSLSIVYRDLEKTGEFVSLTLDKDEEEHSIEMQMPYIAKMMEGYQGKFSVVPILVGYLTPEREAVYGQIFSRYLSNSENFFVISSDFCHWGKRFQYTYYDQSKGAIWQSIQALDETGMELIERLAPSEFTSYLEQYGNTICGRHPIGVLLQIVTYLRRNMPNNNFNMKFVRYAQSEHCHNMNQSSVSYAAGVLQIS
;
A
#
# COMPACT_ATOMS: atom_id res chain seq x y z
N MET A 1 17.94 -11.65 2.06
CA MET A 1 17.08 -12.19 1.00
C MET A 1 16.64 -11.02 0.15
N SER A 2 16.89 -11.02 -1.15
CA SER A 2 16.47 -9.90 -2.01
C SER A 2 14.99 -10.08 -2.36
N LEU A 3 14.14 -9.14 -1.95
CA LEU A 3 12.73 -9.08 -2.37
C LEU A 3 12.56 -8.39 -3.73
N ARG A 4 13.62 -8.36 -4.55
CA ARG A 4 13.55 -7.76 -5.88
C ARG A 4 12.68 -8.63 -6.79
N GLY A 5 11.61 -8.03 -7.32
CA GLY A 5 10.65 -8.65 -8.21
C GLY A 5 9.69 -9.62 -7.54
N LYS A 6 9.73 -9.77 -6.21
CA LYS A 6 8.92 -10.77 -5.50
C LYS A 6 8.24 -10.20 -4.26
N CYS A 7 7.11 -10.80 -3.89
CA CYS A 7 6.47 -10.67 -2.60
C CYS A 7 6.83 -11.85 -1.71
N ALA A 8 6.78 -11.65 -0.40
CA ALA A 8 7.06 -12.69 0.58
C ALA A 8 5.87 -12.96 1.50
N LEU A 9 5.80 -14.18 2.00
CA LEU A 9 4.80 -14.67 2.94
C LEU A 9 5.53 -15.11 4.21
N SER A 10 5.01 -14.76 5.38
CA SER A 10 5.52 -15.25 6.67
C SER A 10 5.48 -16.78 6.73
N THR A 11 6.38 -17.37 7.52
CA THR A 11 6.28 -18.78 7.91
C THR A 11 5.48 -18.99 9.19
N ALA A 12 4.94 -17.93 9.80
CA ALA A 12 4.15 -18.00 11.03
C ALA A 12 2.71 -18.44 10.78
N ASP A 13 2.12 -19.13 11.76
CA ASP A 13 0.70 -19.47 11.79
C ASP A 13 -0.17 -18.38 12.43
N PHE A 14 0.44 -17.51 13.24
CA PHE A 14 -0.24 -16.44 13.97
C PHE A 14 0.55 -15.14 13.93
N PHE A 15 -0.16 -14.02 13.89
CA PHE A 15 0.38 -12.67 14.11
C PHE A 15 -0.09 -12.18 15.48
N GLU A 16 0.84 -11.98 16.41
CA GLU A 16 0.50 -11.50 17.75
C GLU A 16 0.27 -9.99 17.75
N THR A 17 -0.72 -9.54 18.53
CA THR A 17 -0.96 -8.12 18.81
C THR A 17 -1.16 -7.93 20.30
N PRO A 18 -1.02 -6.70 20.83
CA PRO A 18 -1.34 -6.42 22.23
C PRO A 18 -2.80 -6.70 22.63
N LEU A 19 -3.70 -6.92 21.67
CA LEU A 19 -5.13 -7.18 21.90
C LEU A 19 -5.44 -8.68 21.90
N TYR A 20 -5.15 -9.35 20.78
CA TYR A 20 -5.26 -10.81 20.62
C TYR A 20 -4.50 -11.28 19.36
N SER A 21 -4.17 -12.57 19.30
CA SER A 21 -3.48 -13.16 18.15
C SER A 21 -4.41 -13.38 16.96
N LEU A 22 -3.92 -13.06 15.75
CA LEU A 22 -4.63 -13.19 14.49
C LEU A 22 -4.13 -14.44 13.75
N SER A 23 -5.02 -15.30 13.25
CA SER A 23 -4.62 -16.46 12.45
C SER A 23 -4.18 -16.05 11.05
N ILE A 24 -3.06 -16.60 10.59
CA ILE A 24 -2.51 -16.35 9.25
C ILE A 24 -2.94 -17.47 8.31
N VAL A 25 -3.37 -17.13 7.10
CA VAL A 25 -3.70 -18.12 6.06
C VAL A 25 -3.14 -17.73 4.69
N TYR A 26 -2.40 -18.63 4.03
CA TYR A 26 -1.89 -18.39 2.67
C TYR A 26 -2.59 -19.20 1.57
N ARG A 27 -3.52 -20.09 1.93
CA ARG A 27 -4.34 -20.97 1.06
C ARG A 27 -3.62 -21.47 -0.20
N ASP A 28 -3.71 -20.69 -1.28
CA ASP A 28 -3.24 -21.04 -2.63
C ASP A 28 -2.18 -20.08 -3.17
N LEU A 29 -1.76 -19.07 -2.40
CA LEU A 29 -0.73 -18.11 -2.81
C LEU A 29 0.61 -18.81 -3.00
N GLU A 30 0.98 -19.73 -2.11
CA GLU A 30 2.24 -20.50 -2.22
C GLU A 30 2.31 -21.31 -3.51
N LYS A 31 1.19 -21.89 -3.95
CA LYS A 31 1.10 -22.72 -5.17
C LYS A 31 1.32 -21.94 -6.46
N THR A 32 1.26 -20.61 -6.42
CA THR A 32 1.54 -19.77 -7.59
C THR A 32 3.02 -19.81 -7.99
N GLY A 33 3.93 -20.15 -7.08
CA GLY A 33 5.38 -20.06 -7.29
C GLY A 33 5.93 -18.63 -7.34
N GLU A 34 5.07 -17.64 -7.11
CA GLU A 34 5.42 -16.22 -7.21
C GLU A 34 5.92 -15.64 -5.88
N PHE A 35 5.69 -16.32 -4.77
CA PHE A 35 6.06 -15.86 -3.45
C PHE A 35 7.33 -16.53 -2.94
N VAL A 36 8.01 -15.86 -2.02
CA VAL A 36 9.12 -16.44 -1.26
C VAL A 36 8.79 -16.50 0.22
N SER A 37 9.39 -17.44 0.95
CA SER A 37 9.21 -17.52 2.40
C SER A 37 10.01 -16.43 3.10
N LEU A 38 9.34 -15.68 3.97
CA LEU A 38 9.93 -14.73 4.89
C LEU A 38 10.23 -15.46 6.21
N THR A 39 11.51 -15.57 6.56
CA THR A 39 11.96 -16.13 7.84
C THR A 39 11.45 -15.29 8.99
N LEU A 40 11.06 -15.90 10.11
CA LEU A 40 10.53 -15.20 11.30
C LEU A 40 11.38 -14.00 11.72
N ASP A 41 12.70 -14.15 11.85
CA ASP A 41 13.59 -13.03 12.21
C ASP A 41 13.44 -11.79 11.31
N LYS A 42 13.19 -12.00 10.01
CA LYS A 42 12.99 -10.89 9.06
C LYS A 42 11.56 -10.35 9.07
N ASP A 43 10.61 -11.18 9.44
CA ASP A 43 9.21 -10.79 9.57
C ASP A 43 9.05 -9.89 10.80
N GLU A 44 9.66 -10.27 11.92
CA GLU A 44 9.67 -9.49 13.17
C GLU A 44 10.47 -8.18 13.08
N GLU A 45 11.40 -8.06 12.13
CA GLU A 45 12.10 -6.81 11.80
C GLU A 45 11.29 -5.86 10.90
N GLU A 46 10.17 -6.32 10.31
CA GLU A 46 9.36 -5.55 9.37
C GLU A 46 8.15 -4.91 10.06
N HIS A 47 8.01 -3.58 9.92
CA HIS A 47 6.99 -2.84 10.67
C HIS A 47 5.80 -2.37 9.80
N SER A 48 5.91 -2.34 8.47
CA SER A 48 4.86 -1.82 7.59
C SER A 48 3.54 -2.59 7.71
N ILE A 49 3.63 -3.91 7.96
CA ILE A 49 2.50 -4.79 8.21
C ILE A 49 2.08 -4.73 9.68
N GLU A 50 3.05 -4.79 10.60
CA GLU A 50 2.82 -4.77 12.06
C GLU A 50 1.95 -3.57 12.48
N MET A 51 2.22 -2.37 11.94
CA MET A 51 1.49 -1.15 12.27
C MET A 51 -0.02 -1.22 11.95
N GLN A 52 -0.43 -2.09 11.03
CA GLN A 52 -1.84 -2.27 10.67
C GLN A 52 -2.57 -3.22 11.62
N MET A 53 -1.85 -4.19 12.22
CA MET A 53 -2.45 -5.33 12.91
C MET A 53 -3.23 -4.95 14.18
N PRO A 54 -2.74 -4.07 15.07
CA PRO A 54 -3.52 -3.62 16.24
C PRO A 54 -4.81 -2.90 15.83
N TYR A 55 -4.79 -2.11 14.76
CA TYR A 55 -5.96 -1.39 14.27
C TYR A 55 -7.01 -2.38 13.71
N ILE A 56 -6.56 -3.35 12.90
CA ILE A 56 -7.43 -4.41 12.36
C ILE A 56 -8.03 -5.24 13.50
N ALA A 57 -7.22 -5.67 14.46
CA ALA A 57 -7.69 -6.41 15.63
C ALA A 57 -8.73 -5.63 16.43
N LYS A 58 -8.51 -4.32 16.65
CA LYS A 58 -9.49 -3.49 17.36
C LYS A 58 -10.80 -3.36 16.60
N MET A 59 -10.75 -3.10 15.29
CA MET A 59 -11.94 -2.93 14.46
C MET A 59 -12.77 -4.22 14.32
N MET A 60 -12.09 -5.37 14.37
CA MET A 60 -12.70 -6.69 14.18
C MET A 60 -12.94 -7.45 15.49
N GLU A 61 -12.88 -6.78 16.65
CA GLU A 61 -12.94 -7.42 17.97
C GLU A 61 -14.21 -8.27 18.17
N GLY A 62 -15.37 -7.82 17.66
CA GLY A 62 -16.63 -8.57 17.72
C GLY A 62 -16.66 -9.84 16.85
N TYR A 63 -15.67 -10.00 15.96
CA TYR A 63 -15.49 -11.14 15.06
C TYR A 63 -14.25 -11.96 15.43
N GLN A 64 -13.67 -11.78 16.61
CA GLN A 64 -12.51 -12.55 17.06
C GLN A 64 -12.70 -14.06 16.84
N GLY A 65 -11.70 -14.71 16.24
CA GLY A 65 -11.73 -16.14 15.89
C GLY A 65 -12.61 -16.50 14.68
N LYS A 66 -13.28 -15.52 14.05
CA LYS A 66 -14.14 -15.72 12.87
C LYS A 66 -13.56 -15.11 11.58
N PHE A 67 -12.36 -14.55 11.64
CA PHE A 67 -11.63 -14.06 10.48
C PHE A 67 -10.15 -14.45 10.59
N SER A 68 -9.44 -14.30 9.48
CA SER A 68 -8.01 -14.58 9.35
C SER A 68 -7.36 -13.46 8.55
N VAL A 69 -6.04 -13.30 8.72
CA VAL A 69 -5.24 -12.31 7.98
C VAL A 69 -4.31 -13.00 6.98
N VAL A 70 -3.90 -12.23 5.96
CA VAL A 70 -2.97 -12.67 4.93
C VAL A 70 -1.89 -11.58 4.80
N PRO A 71 -0.86 -11.56 5.68
CA PRO A 71 0.20 -10.56 5.61
C PRO A 71 1.11 -10.87 4.42
N ILE A 72 1.28 -9.88 3.54
CA ILE A 72 2.07 -10.03 2.32
C ILE A 72 3.07 -8.90 2.27
N LEU A 73 4.36 -9.25 2.40
CA LEU A 73 5.42 -8.28 2.26
C LEU A 73 5.72 -8.04 0.78
N VAL A 74 5.39 -6.86 0.28
CA VAL A 74 5.61 -6.50 -1.12
C VAL A 74 7.01 -5.93 -1.28
N GLY A 75 7.81 -6.60 -2.12
CA GLY A 75 9.17 -6.15 -2.43
C GLY A 75 9.24 -5.03 -3.47
N TYR A 76 10.42 -4.86 -4.04
CA TYR A 76 10.63 -3.92 -5.14
C TYR A 76 10.12 -4.54 -6.44
N LEU A 77 8.99 -4.06 -6.96
CA LEU A 77 8.36 -4.60 -8.16
C LEU A 77 8.57 -3.68 -9.37
N THR A 78 8.69 -4.28 -10.56
CA THR A 78 8.53 -3.54 -11.83
C THR A 78 7.04 -3.50 -12.20
N PRO A 79 6.60 -2.59 -13.09
CA PRO A 79 5.20 -2.55 -13.54
C PRO A 79 4.68 -3.90 -14.07
N GLU A 80 5.52 -4.70 -14.73
CA GLU A 80 5.16 -6.03 -15.22
C GLU A 80 4.93 -7.01 -14.07
N ARG A 81 5.75 -6.92 -13.01
CA ARG A 81 5.58 -7.75 -11.80
C ARG A 81 4.37 -7.32 -10.99
N GLU A 82 4.10 -6.02 -10.90
CA GLU A 82 2.87 -5.49 -10.31
C GLU A 82 1.64 -6.05 -11.05
N ALA A 83 1.68 -6.15 -12.38
CA ALA A 83 0.61 -6.76 -13.16
C ALA A 83 0.42 -8.26 -12.87
N VAL A 84 1.50 -9.02 -12.71
CA VAL A 84 1.45 -10.44 -12.32
C VAL A 84 0.77 -10.61 -10.96
N TYR A 85 1.20 -9.86 -9.94
CA TYR A 85 0.56 -9.91 -8.63
C TYR A 85 -0.88 -9.38 -8.68
N GLY A 86 -1.15 -8.36 -9.48
CA GLY A 86 -2.50 -7.86 -9.71
C GLY A 86 -3.45 -8.94 -10.24
N GLN A 87 -3.00 -9.76 -11.18
CA GLN A 87 -3.76 -10.91 -11.66
C GLN A 87 -3.97 -11.96 -10.57
N ILE A 88 -2.94 -12.30 -9.78
CA ILE A 88 -3.04 -13.28 -8.69
C ILE A 88 -4.08 -12.84 -7.66
N PHE A 89 -4.02 -11.57 -7.24
CA PHE A 89 -4.87 -11.02 -6.20
C PHE A 89 -6.28 -10.67 -6.66
N SER A 90 -6.51 -10.52 -7.96
CA SER A 90 -7.83 -10.20 -8.52
C SER A 90 -8.94 -11.13 -8.06
N ARG A 91 -8.68 -12.45 -8.04
CA ARG A 91 -9.65 -13.46 -7.58
C ARG A 91 -10.05 -13.29 -6.11
N TYR A 92 -9.15 -12.74 -5.29
CA TYR A 92 -9.39 -12.51 -3.87
C TYR A 92 -10.12 -11.20 -3.67
N LEU A 93 -9.76 -10.13 -4.38
CA LEU A 93 -10.47 -8.85 -4.29
C LEU A 93 -11.90 -8.94 -4.83
N SER A 94 -12.18 -9.82 -5.80
CA SER A 94 -13.54 -10.05 -6.31
C SER A 94 -14.45 -10.80 -5.34
N ASN A 95 -13.91 -11.40 -4.27
CA ASN A 95 -14.72 -12.04 -3.24
C ASN A 95 -15.08 -11.00 -2.16
N SER A 96 -16.37 -10.75 -1.97
CA SER A 96 -16.91 -9.79 -1.00
C SER A 96 -16.63 -10.14 0.47
N GLU A 97 -16.21 -11.37 0.77
CA GLU A 97 -15.77 -11.77 2.12
C GLU A 97 -14.35 -11.29 2.46
N ASN A 98 -13.59 -10.79 1.47
CA ASN A 98 -12.23 -10.32 1.66
C ASN A 98 -12.17 -8.80 1.74
N PHE A 99 -11.16 -8.31 2.47
CA PHE A 99 -10.82 -6.89 2.56
C PHE A 99 -9.31 -6.71 2.39
N PHE A 100 -8.89 -5.74 1.57
CA PHE A 100 -7.49 -5.45 1.31
C PHE A 100 -7.07 -4.18 2.05
N VAL A 101 -6.03 -4.29 2.88
CA VAL A 101 -5.36 -3.15 3.50
C VAL A 101 -4.05 -2.90 2.75
N ILE A 102 -3.93 -1.74 2.11
CA ILE A 102 -2.71 -1.32 1.42
C ILE A 102 -1.98 -0.31 2.29
N SER A 103 -0.86 -0.72 2.89
CA SER A 103 -0.05 0.08 3.80
C SER A 103 0.87 1.02 3.01
N SER A 104 0.78 2.34 3.25
CA SER A 104 1.67 3.35 2.66
C SER A 104 1.61 4.67 3.41
N ASP A 105 2.78 5.24 3.70
CA ASP A 105 2.97 6.68 3.86
C ASP A 105 3.13 7.34 2.48
N PHE A 106 2.92 8.65 2.41
CA PHE A 106 3.10 9.49 1.22
C PHE A 106 4.47 10.18 1.25
N CYS A 107 4.60 11.45 0.84
CA CYS A 107 5.89 12.12 0.76
C CYS A 107 6.65 12.10 2.10
N HIS A 108 7.87 11.55 2.07
CA HIS A 108 8.91 11.76 3.07
C HIS A 108 9.81 12.90 2.58
N TRP A 109 9.56 14.11 3.07
CA TRP A 109 10.23 15.32 2.63
C TRP A 109 11.28 15.79 3.65
N GLY A 110 12.45 16.19 3.18
CA GLY A 110 13.53 16.79 3.96
C GLY A 110 14.90 16.16 3.68
N LYS A 111 15.95 16.84 4.11
CA LYS A 111 17.36 16.42 3.88
C LYS A 111 17.64 15.00 4.39
N ARG A 112 17.05 14.59 5.52
CA ARG A 112 17.22 13.24 6.10
C ARG A 112 16.69 12.11 5.20
N PHE A 113 15.75 12.42 4.31
CA PHE A 113 15.19 11.48 3.33
C PHE A 113 15.83 11.64 1.94
N GLN A 114 16.80 12.56 1.80
CA GLN A 114 17.43 12.91 0.52
C GLN A 114 16.42 13.37 -0.55
N TYR A 115 15.28 13.91 -0.11
CA TYR A 115 14.21 14.38 -0.99
C TYR A 115 13.73 15.75 -0.56
N THR A 116 13.93 16.76 -1.40
CA THR A 116 13.59 18.17 -1.09
C THR A 116 12.94 18.87 -2.28
N TYR A 117 12.18 18.12 -3.09
CA TYR A 117 11.41 18.69 -4.19
C TYR A 117 10.54 19.84 -3.69
N TYR A 118 10.60 20.98 -4.36
CA TYR A 118 9.85 22.17 -3.95
C TYR A 118 9.43 22.97 -5.18
N ASP A 119 8.14 22.98 -5.45
CA ASP A 119 7.50 23.84 -6.44
C ASP A 119 7.10 25.17 -5.76
N GLN A 120 7.92 26.20 -5.98
CA GLN A 120 7.70 27.55 -5.45
C GLN A 120 6.37 28.16 -5.90
N SER A 121 5.79 27.70 -7.02
CA SER A 121 4.49 28.21 -7.49
C SER A 121 3.32 27.78 -6.60
N LYS A 122 3.50 26.77 -5.74
CA LYS A 122 2.48 26.24 -4.83
C LYS A 122 2.43 26.94 -3.47
N GLY A 123 3.31 27.90 -3.22
CA GLY A 123 3.40 28.63 -1.95
C GLY A 123 4.49 28.06 -1.05
N ALA A 124 4.21 27.90 0.24
CA ALA A 124 5.15 27.35 1.20
C ALA A 124 5.51 25.87 0.90
N ILE A 125 6.62 25.39 1.46
CA ILE A 125 7.11 24.01 1.23
C ILE A 125 6.02 22.98 1.55
N TRP A 126 5.34 23.09 2.68
CA TRP A 126 4.25 22.18 3.05
C TRP A 126 3.10 22.14 2.04
N GLN A 127 2.80 23.27 1.38
CA GLN A 127 1.77 23.36 0.33
C GLN A 127 2.26 22.73 -0.97
N SER A 128 3.55 22.87 -1.30
CA SER A 128 4.16 22.14 -2.41
C SER A 128 4.15 20.63 -2.17
N ILE A 129 4.41 20.17 -0.95
CA ILE A 129 4.33 18.75 -0.58
C ILE A 129 2.90 18.27 -0.74
N GLN A 130 1.92 19.01 -0.21
CA GLN A 130 0.50 18.68 -0.33
C GLN A 130 0.07 18.58 -1.80
N ALA A 131 0.39 19.58 -2.63
CA ALA A 131 0.04 19.56 -4.05
C ALA A 131 0.69 18.38 -4.80
N LEU A 132 1.93 18.02 -4.44
CA LEU A 132 2.61 16.86 -5.00
C LEU A 132 1.91 15.55 -4.62
N ASP A 133 1.56 15.38 -3.34
CA ASP A 133 0.85 14.20 -2.85
C ASP A 133 -0.56 14.09 -3.43
N GLU A 134 -1.31 15.19 -3.47
CA GLU A 134 -2.65 15.28 -4.07
C GLU A 134 -2.63 14.86 -5.55
N THR A 135 -1.60 15.25 -6.30
CA THR A 135 -1.42 14.79 -7.69
C THR A 135 -1.32 13.26 -7.76
N GLY A 136 -0.52 12.63 -6.88
CA GLY A 136 -0.41 11.17 -6.80
C GLY A 136 -1.73 10.52 -6.37
N MET A 137 -2.40 11.11 -5.38
CA MET A 137 -3.71 10.66 -4.88
C MET A 137 -4.77 10.68 -5.98
N GLU A 138 -4.86 11.76 -6.78
CA GLU A 138 -5.79 11.87 -7.91
C GLU A 138 -5.58 10.77 -8.96
N LEU A 139 -4.34 10.41 -9.26
CA LEU A 139 -4.01 9.32 -10.19
C LEU A 139 -4.48 7.97 -9.64
N ILE A 140 -4.33 7.76 -8.33
CA ILE A 140 -4.83 6.56 -7.63
C ILE A 140 -6.36 6.53 -7.64
N GLU A 141 -7.04 7.66 -7.38
CA GLU A 141 -8.51 7.76 -7.43
C GLU A 141 -9.08 7.46 -8.82
N ARG A 142 -8.39 7.92 -9.88
CA ARG A 142 -8.75 7.59 -11.27
C ARG A 142 -8.44 6.15 -11.67
N LEU A 143 -7.76 5.40 -10.80
CA LEU A 143 -7.36 4.01 -11.02
C LEU A 143 -6.50 3.86 -12.28
N ALA A 144 -5.50 4.74 -12.42
CA ALA A 144 -4.67 4.88 -13.62
C ALA A 144 -3.21 4.42 -13.36
N PRO A 145 -2.89 3.11 -13.47
CA PRO A 145 -1.57 2.58 -13.10
C PRO A 145 -0.42 3.20 -13.89
N SER A 146 -0.53 3.30 -15.22
CA SER A 146 0.55 3.84 -16.06
C SER A 146 0.85 5.31 -15.75
N GLU A 147 -0.19 6.11 -15.50
CA GLU A 147 -0.01 7.52 -15.15
C GLU A 147 0.59 7.68 -13.75
N PHE A 148 0.22 6.83 -12.79
CA PHE A 148 0.87 6.78 -11.48
C PHE A 148 2.35 6.39 -11.58
N THR A 149 2.71 5.42 -12.43
CA THR A 149 4.12 5.09 -12.71
C THR A 149 4.87 6.29 -13.29
N SER A 150 4.31 6.96 -14.31
CA SER A 150 4.95 8.15 -14.90
C SER A 150 5.11 9.29 -13.89
N TYR A 151 4.15 9.48 -12.99
CA TYR A 151 4.25 10.45 -11.88
C TYR A 151 5.43 10.13 -10.95
N LEU A 152 5.58 8.86 -10.55
CA LEU A 152 6.71 8.44 -9.70
C LEU A 152 8.05 8.65 -10.39
N GLU A 153 8.14 8.36 -11.69
CA GLU A 153 9.35 8.58 -12.50
C GLU A 153 9.67 10.08 -12.66
N GLN A 154 8.65 10.90 -12.88
CA GLN A 154 8.81 12.34 -13.10
C GLN A 154 9.23 13.08 -11.82
N TYR A 155 8.57 12.80 -10.70
CA TYR A 155 8.74 13.58 -9.48
C TYR A 155 9.61 12.90 -8.43
N GLY A 156 9.80 11.58 -8.52
CA GLY A 156 10.53 10.81 -7.51
C GLY A 156 9.90 10.88 -6.12
N ASN A 157 8.58 11.13 -6.01
CA ASN A 157 7.92 11.25 -4.71
C ASN A 157 8.17 9.98 -3.87
N THR A 158 8.53 10.17 -2.61
CA THR A 158 9.05 9.14 -1.70
C THR A 158 7.96 8.27 -1.06
N ILE A 159 6.86 8.01 -1.79
CA ILE A 159 5.76 7.14 -1.35
C ILE A 159 6.30 5.73 -1.08
N CYS A 160 6.26 5.29 0.18
CA CYS A 160 6.91 4.04 0.60
C CYS A 160 6.18 2.79 0.08
N GLY A 161 4.84 2.82 0.06
CA GLY A 161 3.97 1.75 -0.42
C GLY A 161 3.62 1.86 -1.90
N ARG A 162 4.45 2.52 -2.72
CA ARG A 162 4.20 2.68 -4.17
C ARG A 162 3.96 1.35 -4.91
N HIS A 163 4.63 0.27 -4.50
CA HIS A 163 4.48 -1.05 -5.12
C HIS A 163 3.19 -1.76 -4.69
N PRO A 164 2.82 -1.83 -3.40
CA PRO A 164 1.46 -2.23 -2.99
C PRO A 164 0.35 -1.46 -3.70
N ILE A 165 0.50 -0.13 -3.84
CA ILE A 165 -0.45 0.72 -4.59
C ILE A 165 -0.49 0.32 -6.06
N GLY A 166 0.68 0.16 -6.71
CA GLY A 166 0.77 -0.31 -8.10
C GLY A 166 0.06 -1.65 -8.32
N VAL A 167 0.26 -2.60 -7.40
CA VAL A 167 -0.46 -3.88 -7.40
C VAL A 167 -1.98 -3.67 -7.31
N LEU A 168 -2.48 -2.84 -6.39
CA LEU A 168 -3.92 -2.53 -6.30
C LEU A 168 -4.47 -1.98 -7.63
N LEU A 169 -3.78 -1.04 -8.26
CA LEU A 169 -4.18 -0.45 -9.53
C LEU A 169 -4.21 -1.50 -10.66
N GLN A 170 -3.27 -2.46 -10.64
CA GLN A 170 -3.24 -3.56 -11.58
C GLN A 170 -4.34 -4.60 -11.31
N ILE A 171 -4.71 -4.85 -10.05
CA ILE A 171 -5.88 -5.68 -9.72
C ILE A 171 -7.12 -5.10 -10.39
N VAL A 172 -7.37 -3.80 -10.18
CA VAL A 172 -8.55 -3.12 -10.73
C VAL A 172 -8.52 -3.10 -12.26
N THR A 173 -7.35 -2.89 -12.85
CA THR A 173 -7.17 -2.96 -14.32
C THR A 173 -7.53 -4.34 -14.87
N TYR A 174 -7.09 -5.41 -14.19
CA TYR A 174 -7.43 -6.78 -14.58
C TYR A 174 -8.94 -7.03 -14.43
N LEU A 175 -9.55 -6.63 -13.31
CA LEU A 175 -10.98 -6.84 -13.07
C LEU A 175 -11.85 -6.05 -14.04
N ARG A 176 -11.53 -4.79 -14.38
CA ARG A 176 -12.27 -4.02 -15.40
C ARG A 176 -12.32 -4.73 -16.76
N ARG A 177 -11.25 -5.43 -17.13
CA ARG A 177 -11.18 -6.18 -18.40
C ARG A 177 -12.00 -7.48 -18.38
N ASN A 178 -12.06 -8.16 -17.23
CA ASN A 178 -12.64 -9.51 -17.12
C ASN A 178 -14.03 -9.54 -16.47
N MET A 179 -14.40 -8.50 -15.73
CA MET A 179 -15.66 -8.32 -15.00
C MET A 179 -16.20 -6.90 -15.22
N PRO A 180 -16.63 -6.56 -16.46
CA PRO A 180 -16.95 -5.19 -16.85
C PRO A 180 -18.17 -4.59 -16.14
N ASN A 181 -18.97 -5.43 -15.47
CA ASN A 181 -20.15 -4.98 -14.72
C ASN A 181 -19.81 -4.41 -13.35
N ASN A 182 -18.58 -4.62 -12.85
CA ASN A 182 -18.15 -4.06 -11.57
C ASN A 182 -17.77 -2.60 -11.75
N ASN A 183 -18.32 -1.74 -10.90
CA ASN A 183 -17.92 -0.36 -10.76
C ASN A 183 -16.91 -0.23 -9.63
N PHE A 184 -15.84 0.55 -9.87
CA PHE A 184 -14.73 0.75 -8.94
C PHE A 184 -14.62 2.23 -8.62
N ASN A 185 -14.78 2.59 -7.34
CA ASN A 185 -14.70 3.97 -6.87
C ASN A 185 -13.64 4.08 -5.76
N MET A 186 -12.52 4.71 -6.07
CA MET A 186 -11.44 4.98 -5.11
C MET A 186 -11.52 6.44 -4.66
N LYS A 187 -11.53 6.65 -3.34
CA LYS A 187 -11.58 7.99 -2.73
C LYS A 187 -10.65 8.10 -1.53
N PHE A 188 -9.83 9.13 -1.50
CA PHE A 188 -9.15 9.55 -0.27
C PHE A 188 -10.11 10.36 0.59
N VAL A 189 -10.14 10.05 1.89
CA VAL A 189 -11.04 10.65 2.88
C VAL A 189 -10.30 11.55 3.86
N ARG A 190 -8.97 11.40 3.96
CA ARG A 190 -8.15 12.21 4.85
C ARG A 190 -6.74 12.35 4.27
N TYR A 191 -6.19 13.55 4.43
CA TYR A 191 -4.77 13.86 4.24
C TYR A 191 -4.26 14.58 5.48
N ALA A 192 -3.02 14.31 5.86
CA ALA A 192 -2.33 14.98 6.95
C ALA A 192 -0.82 14.99 6.70
N GLN A 193 -0.12 15.91 7.33
CA GLN A 193 1.34 15.94 7.40
C GLN A 193 1.74 15.89 8.88
N SER A 194 2.83 15.19 9.18
CA SER A 194 3.39 15.17 10.55
C SER A 194 3.82 16.55 11.04
N GLU A 195 4.20 17.44 10.13
CA GLU A 195 4.61 18.82 10.39
C GLU A 195 4.42 19.66 9.12
N HIS A 196 4.12 20.95 9.27
CA HIS A 196 4.15 21.89 8.15
C HIS A 196 5.56 22.46 7.98
N CYS A 197 6.30 21.96 6.99
CA CYS A 197 7.61 22.50 6.64
C CYS A 197 7.51 23.92 6.03
N HIS A 198 8.27 24.86 6.59
CA HIS A 198 8.41 26.23 6.13
C HIS A 198 9.82 26.57 5.65
N ASN A 199 10.83 25.76 5.99
CA ASN A 199 12.21 25.93 5.54
C ASN A 199 12.95 24.60 5.28
N MET A 200 14.11 24.70 4.61
CA MET A 200 14.89 23.54 4.13
C MET A 200 15.60 22.71 5.21
N ASN A 201 15.53 23.12 6.48
CA ASN A 201 16.11 22.35 7.58
C ASN A 201 15.05 21.49 8.31
N GLN A 202 13.78 21.69 7.99
CA GLN A 202 12.69 20.87 8.52
C GLN A 202 12.50 19.60 7.69
N SER A 203 11.69 18.68 8.20
CA SER A 203 11.29 17.46 7.50
C SER A 203 9.89 17.05 7.92
N SER A 204 9.14 16.46 7.01
CA SER A 204 7.81 15.92 7.27
C SER A 204 7.62 14.59 6.54
N VAL A 205 6.68 13.81 7.04
CA VAL A 205 6.07 12.66 6.39
C VAL A 205 4.59 12.94 6.23
N SER A 206 4.05 12.68 5.04
CA SER A 206 2.63 12.81 4.72
C SER A 206 1.88 11.48 4.91
N TYR A 207 0.62 11.58 5.32
CA TYR A 207 -0.28 10.46 5.54
C TYR A 207 -1.58 10.68 4.78
N ALA A 208 -2.08 9.63 4.13
CA ALA A 208 -3.37 9.65 3.46
C ALA A 208 -4.17 8.38 3.77
N ALA A 209 -5.47 8.53 3.97
CA ALA A 209 -6.39 7.41 4.13
C ALA A 209 -7.40 7.43 2.99
N GLY A 210 -7.64 6.29 2.36
CA GLY A 210 -8.59 6.15 1.26
C GLY A 210 -9.25 4.78 1.24
N VAL A 211 -10.36 4.70 0.51
CA VAL A 211 -11.17 3.49 0.39
C VAL A 211 -11.52 3.25 -1.08
N LEU A 212 -11.34 2.00 -1.51
CA LEU A 212 -11.86 1.49 -2.78
C LEU A 212 -13.17 0.76 -2.51
N GLN A 213 -14.26 1.23 -3.11
CA GLN A 213 -15.53 0.53 -3.12
C GLN A 213 -15.73 -0.17 -4.48
N ILE A 214 -16.19 -1.42 -4.42
CA ILE A 214 -16.56 -2.23 -5.58
C ILE A 214 -18.07 -2.48 -5.49
N SER A 215 -18.82 -2.17 -6.54
CA SER A 215 -20.28 -2.31 -6.60
C SER A 215 -20.76 -2.85 -7.94
#